data_AF-A0A6H1W823-F1
#
_entry.id   AF-A0A6H1W823-F1
#
_cell.length_a   1.000
_cell.length_b   1.000
_cell.length_c   1.000
_cell.angle_alpha   90.00
_cell.angle_beta   90.00
_cell.angle_gamma   90.00
#
_symmetry.space_group_name_H-M   'P 1'
#
loop_
_entity.id
_entity.type
_entity.pdbx_description
1 polymer ?
#
loop_
_entity_poly.entity_id
_entity_poly.type
_entity_poly.pdbx_seq_one_letter_code
_entity_poly.pdbx_strand_id
1 'polypeptide(L)'
;MPDPVEGDERFDRPLGRDSGALLSSEEVRVLWDFVHGDIMSGPTRQRLKEYWGMCPRHSWAYAVVEIELWEAGAGARGGHQPFDLTVLYTDLLQTMAGRLRTGRRRGQVKALERHGQCVICADVRGGALAGILVTHAGMDLQQLTSEANEMRFTADWLTETRPMWAATVCPDCAEAHSVAAQPGTLPCRAHLLSGLAISDASVELTRTTLMELAGRVRALTDSMTQSGRPTTELVNASWVQAVSWFNGWDFPLTLTRSS
;
A
#
# COMPACT_ATOMS: atom_id res chain seq x y z
N MET A 1 -18.76 -2.54 -33.73
CA MET A 1 -17.57 -2.48 -32.86
C MET A 1 -17.99 -1.72 -31.62
N PRO A 2 -17.76 -2.23 -30.40
CA PRO A 2 -17.95 -1.39 -29.22
C PRO A 2 -16.96 -0.23 -29.33
N ASP A 3 -17.43 0.98 -29.03
CA ASP A 3 -16.55 2.13 -28.87
C ASP A 3 -15.44 1.81 -27.86
N PRO A 4 -14.22 2.36 -28.03
CA PRO A 4 -13.21 2.26 -26.99
C PRO A 4 -13.80 2.90 -25.74
N VAL A 5 -13.90 2.13 -24.66
CA VAL A 5 -14.25 2.66 -23.34
C VAL A 5 -13.25 3.78 -23.09
N GLU A 6 -13.75 5.02 -23.11
CA GLU A 6 -13.01 6.23 -22.79
C GLU A 6 -12.30 5.93 -21.47
N GLY A 7 -10.98 5.78 -21.54
CA GLY A 7 -10.21 5.17 -20.45
C GLY A 7 -10.41 6.01 -19.21
N ASP A 8 -11.01 5.44 -18.16
CA ASP A 8 -11.26 6.17 -16.93
C ASP A 8 -9.90 6.51 -16.29
N GLU A 9 -9.37 7.69 -16.64
CA GLU A 9 -8.12 8.26 -16.16
C GLU A 9 -8.11 8.39 -14.63
N ARG A 10 -9.27 8.24 -13.97
CA ARG A 10 -9.40 8.15 -12.51
C ARG A 10 -8.45 7.13 -11.89
N PHE A 11 -8.27 5.97 -12.52
CA PHE A 11 -7.41 4.92 -11.96
C PHE A 11 -5.91 5.28 -12.01
N ASP A 12 -5.56 6.32 -12.78
CA ASP A 12 -4.19 6.83 -12.87
C ASP A 12 -3.96 8.03 -11.91
N ARG A 13 -5.01 8.50 -11.22
CA ARG A 13 -4.93 9.56 -10.20
C ARG A 13 -4.62 9.00 -8.81
N PRO A 14 -3.84 9.71 -7.98
CA PRO A 14 -3.67 9.34 -6.57
C PRO A 14 -5.02 9.23 -5.85
N LEU A 15 -5.10 8.33 -4.87
CA LEU A 15 -6.22 8.26 -3.94
C LEU A 15 -6.24 9.51 -3.03
N GLY A 16 -7.42 10.00 -2.66
CA GLY A 16 -7.58 11.19 -1.83
C GLY A 16 -9.04 11.47 -1.52
N ARG A 17 -9.31 12.60 -0.83
CA ARG A 17 -10.67 13.01 -0.41
C ARG A 17 -11.44 13.81 -1.46
N ASP A 18 -10.77 14.26 -2.52
CA ASP A 18 -11.42 15.00 -3.60
C ASP A 18 -12.26 14.04 -4.46
N SER A 19 -13.37 14.52 -5.00
CA SER A 19 -14.34 13.69 -5.75
C SER A 19 -13.75 12.92 -6.92
N GLY A 20 -12.68 13.43 -7.55
CA GLY A 20 -11.93 12.76 -8.62
C GLY A 20 -10.85 11.78 -8.15
N ALA A 21 -10.64 11.67 -6.85
CA ALA A 21 -9.64 10.83 -6.20
C ALA A 21 -10.27 9.69 -5.38
N LEU A 22 -11.57 9.77 -5.04
CA LEU A 22 -12.34 8.73 -4.34
C LEU A 22 -12.36 7.39 -5.07
N LEU A 23 -12.63 6.33 -4.30
CA LEU A 23 -12.84 4.97 -4.82
C LEU A 23 -14.20 4.89 -5.53
N SER A 24 -14.21 4.26 -6.70
CA SER A 24 -15.43 3.81 -7.37
C SER A 24 -15.99 2.55 -6.71
N SER A 25 -17.28 2.29 -6.93
CA SER A 25 -17.91 1.06 -6.46
C SER A 25 -17.27 -0.19 -7.05
N GLU A 26 -16.75 -0.13 -8.27
CA GLU A 26 -16.07 -1.27 -8.89
C GLU A 26 -14.70 -1.53 -8.25
N GLU A 27 -13.94 -0.48 -7.90
CA GLU A 27 -12.71 -0.63 -7.11
C GLU A 27 -13.01 -1.27 -5.75
N VAL A 28 -14.04 -0.78 -5.05
CA VAL A 28 -14.43 -1.32 -3.74
C VAL A 28 -14.89 -2.77 -3.87
N ARG A 29 -15.66 -3.12 -4.90
CA ARG A 29 -16.09 -4.50 -5.17
C ARG A 29 -14.88 -5.43 -5.31
N VAL A 30 -13.96 -5.10 -6.22
CA VAL A 30 -12.78 -5.91 -6.50
C VAL A 30 -11.87 -6.00 -5.27
N LEU A 31 -11.62 -4.89 -4.59
CA LEU A 31 -10.78 -4.87 -3.38
C LEU A 31 -11.41 -5.64 -2.22
N TRP A 32 -12.73 -5.58 -2.08
CA TRP A 32 -13.45 -6.31 -1.04
C TRP A 32 -13.43 -7.82 -1.28
N ASP A 33 -13.66 -8.25 -2.52
CA ASP A 33 -13.47 -9.65 -2.94
C ASP A 33 -11.99 -10.08 -2.68
N PHE A 34 -11.04 -9.16 -2.91
CA PHE A 34 -9.61 -9.38 -2.67
C PHE A 34 -9.27 -9.65 -1.20
N VAL A 35 -9.83 -8.85 -0.27
CA VAL A 35 -9.72 -9.05 1.18
C VAL A 35 -10.25 -10.42 1.61
N HIS A 36 -11.32 -10.92 0.97
CA HIS A 36 -11.99 -12.15 1.39
C HIS A 36 -11.36 -13.45 0.87
N GLY A 37 -10.31 -13.40 0.06
CA GLY A 37 -9.59 -14.61 -0.30
C GLY A 37 -8.75 -14.57 -1.57
N ASP A 38 -8.97 -13.63 -2.49
CA ASP A 38 -8.21 -13.67 -3.75
C ASP A 38 -6.72 -13.36 -3.54
N ILE A 39 -6.36 -12.58 -2.51
CA ILE A 39 -4.97 -12.38 -2.09
C ILE A 39 -4.30 -13.68 -1.62
N MET A 40 -5.07 -14.69 -1.20
CA MET A 40 -4.54 -15.99 -0.77
C MET A 40 -4.20 -16.90 -1.96
N SER A 41 -4.68 -16.61 -3.17
CA SER A 41 -4.42 -17.45 -4.33
C SER A 41 -2.94 -17.41 -4.75
N GLY A 42 -2.37 -18.59 -5.03
CA GLY A 42 -0.96 -18.73 -5.42
C GLY A 42 -0.55 -17.85 -6.62
N PRO A 43 -1.31 -17.84 -7.73
CA PRO A 43 -1.02 -17.00 -8.89
C PRO A 43 -1.05 -15.49 -8.58
N THR A 44 -2.01 -15.03 -7.79
CA THR A 44 -2.10 -13.61 -7.38
C THR A 44 -0.91 -13.23 -6.52
N ARG A 45 -0.55 -14.06 -5.52
CA ARG A 45 0.63 -13.82 -4.68
C ARG A 45 1.92 -13.78 -5.50
N GLN A 46 2.06 -14.66 -6.49
CA GLN A 46 3.21 -14.64 -7.39
C GLN A 46 3.27 -13.33 -8.17
N ARG A 47 2.16 -12.89 -8.78
CA ARG A 47 2.09 -11.61 -9.51
C ARG A 47 2.39 -10.42 -8.61
N LEU A 48 1.83 -10.38 -7.40
CA LEU A 48 2.12 -9.33 -6.43
C LEU A 48 3.61 -9.28 -6.08
N LYS A 49 4.28 -10.43 -5.91
CA LYS A 49 5.74 -10.45 -5.66
C LYS A 49 6.54 -9.99 -6.87
N GLU A 50 6.18 -10.44 -8.06
CA GLU A 50 6.87 -10.10 -9.31
C GLU A 50 6.77 -8.61 -9.61
N TYR A 51 5.63 -7.99 -9.28
CA TYR A 51 5.30 -6.61 -9.61
C TYR A 51 5.47 -5.65 -8.43
N TRP A 52 6.00 -6.15 -7.31
CA TRP A 52 6.20 -5.40 -6.07
C TRP A 52 4.92 -4.76 -5.53
N GLY A 53 3.84 -5.53 -5.53
CA GLY A 53 2.53 -5.16 -5.04
C GLY A 53 1.63 -4.54 -6.12
N MET A 54 0.69 -3.72 -5.65
CA MET A 54 -0.27 -3.00 -6.49
C MET A 54 0.30 -1.67 -6.96
N CYS A 55 -0.38 -0.94 -7.84
CA CYS A 55 0.00 0.44 -8.17
C CYS A 55 -0.14 1.33 -6.92
N PRO A 56 0.39 2.56 -6.92
CA PRO A 56 0.28 3.45 -5.77
C PRO A 56 -1.16 3.65 -5.30
N ARG A 57 -2.09 3.96 -6.22
CA ARG A 57 -3.51 4.11 -5.93
C ARG A 57 -4.09 2.87 -5.25
N HIS A 58 -3.93 1.69 -5.87
CA HIS A 58 -4.54 0.47 -5.36
C HIS A 58 -3.85 -0.12 -4.12
N SER A 59 -2.58 0.21 -3.86
CA SER A 59 -1.93 -0.15 -2.60
C SER A 59 -2.55 0.58 -1.42
N TRP A 60 -2.82 1.88 -1.57
CA TRP A 60 -3.53 2.67 -0.56
C TRP A 60 -5.02 2.37 -0.52
N ALA A 61 -5.66 2.14 -1.66
CA ALA A 61 -7.06 1.74 -1.72
C ALA A 61 -7.30 0.42 -0.99
N TYR A 62 -6.39 -0.55 -1.15
CA TYR A 62 -6.48 -1.81 -0.42
C TYR A 62 -6.35 -1.61 1.09
N ALA A 63 -5.39 -0.78 1.52
CA ALA A 63 -5.26 -0.41 2.94
C ALA A 63 -6.53 0.25 3.48
N VAL A 64 -7.12 1.20 2.73
CA VAL A 64 -8.38 1.88 3.09
C VAL A 64 -9.53 0.88 3.18
N VAL A 65 -9.73 0.04 2.16
CA VAL A 65 -10.82 -0.95 2.16
C VAL A 65 -10.69 -1.91 3.35
N GLU A 66 -9.47 -2.37 3.64
CA GLU A 66 -9.23 -3.25 4.78
C GLU A 66 -9.48 -2.53 6.11
N ILE A 67 -8.95 -1.31 6.29
CA ILE A 67 -9.08 -0.56 7.54
C ILE A 67 -10.52 -0.09 7.78
N GLU A 68 -11.22 0.42 6.77
CA GLU A 68 -12.55 1.00 6.96
C GLU A 68 -13.63 -0.08 7.06
N LEU A 69 -13.55 -1.14 6.26
CA LEU A 69 -14.66 -2.09 6.12
C LEU A 69 -14.51 -3.38 6.93
N TRP A 70 -13.29 -3.74 7.36
CA TRP A 70 -13.10 -4.97 8.14
C TRP A 70 -13.35 -4.74 9.64
N GLU A 71 -14.54 -5.08 10.12
CA GLU A 71 -14.92 -4.88 11.53
C GLU A 71 -14.74 -6.16 12.40
N ALA A 72 -14.39 -7.29 11.79
CA ALA A 72 -14.43 -8.61 12.44
C ALA A 72 -13.06 -9.11 12.94
N GLY A 73 -12.07 -8.22 13.10
CA GLY A 73 -10.69 -8.61 13.42
C GLY A 73 -10.29 -8.44 14.89
N ALA A 74 -9.18 -9.07 15.25
CA ALA A 74 -8.58 -8.96 16.58
C ALA A 74 -7.65 -7.73 16.69
N GLY A 75 -6.94 -7.63 17.82
CA GLY A 75 -6.01 -6.55 18.12
C GLY A 75 -6.69 -5.27 18.65
N ALA A 76 -5.88 -4.23 18.86
CA ALA A 76 -6.28 -3.03 19.60
C ALA A 76 -7.35 -2.17 18.91
N ARG A 77 -7.58 -2.35 17.60
CA ARG A 77 -8.53 -1.55 16.80
C ARG A 77 -9.74 -2.36 16.30
N GLY A 78 -9.98 -3.55 16.86
CA GLY A 78 -11.21 -4.32 16.60
C GLY A 78 -11.48 -4.58 15.11
N GLY A 79 -10.44 -4.95 14.36
CA GLY A 79 -10.56 -5.25 12.92
C GLY A 79 -10.16 -4.14 11.97
N HIS A 80 -10.29 -2.86 12.35
CA HIS A 80 -9.96 -1.71 11.50
C HIS A 80 -8.45 -1.54 11.27
N GLN A 81 -7.82 -2.55 10.66
CA GLN A 81 -6.38 -2.70 10.57
C GLN A 81 -5.91 -3.39 9.29
N PRO A 82 -4.75 -2.97 8.74
CA PRO A 82 -4.28 -3.44 7.45
C PRO A 82 -3.52 -4.79 7.56
N PHE A 83 -4.18 -5.86 7.99
CA PHE A 83 -3.58 -7.17 8.27
C PHE A 83 -2.97 -7.86 7.04
N ASP A 84 -3.75 -8.10 6.00
CA ASP A 84 -3.32 -8.74 4.78
C ASP A 84 -2.27 -7.89 4.06
N LEU A 85 -2.45 -6.57 4.09
CA LEU A 85 -1.46 -5.62 3.61
C LEU A 85 -0.12 -5.79 4.35
N THR A 86 -0.09 -5.87 5.68
CA THR A 86 1.16 -6.02 6.42
C THR A 86 1.83 -7.38 6.17
N VAL A 87 1.05 -8.45 5.95
CA VAL A 87 1.58 -9.74 5.48
C VAL A 87 2.26 -9.59 4.11
N LEU A 88 1.58 -8.97 3.14
CA LEU A 88 2.12 -8.73 1.80
C LEU A 88 3.41 -7.92 1.86
N TYR A 89 3.39 -6.78 2.54
CA TYR A 89 4.53 -5.86 2.55
C TYR A 89 5.71 -6.42 3.35
N THR A 90 5.49 -7.27 4.36
CA THR A 90 6.58 -8.00 5.02
C THR A 90 7.36 -8.84 4.01
N ASP A 91 6.66 -9.60 3.16
CA ASP A 91 7.26 -10.48 2.15
C ASP A 91 7.96 -9.68 1.04
N LEU A 92 7.33 -8.60 0.56
CA LEU A 92 7.92 -7.72 -0.44
C LEU A 92 9.22 -7.06 0.06
N LEU A 93 9.23 -6.55 1.30
CA LEU A 93 10.41 -5.94 1.92
C LEU A 93 11.57 -6.93 2.02
N GLN A 94 11.30 -8.15 2.52
CA GLN A 94 12.31 -9.20 2.65
C GLN A 94 12.85 -9.63 1.29
N THR A 95 11.96 -9.80 0.30
CA THR A 95 12.33 -10.18 -1.05
C THR A 95 13.19 -9.09 -1.72
N MET A 96 12.82 -7.83 -1.60
CA MET A 96 13.58 -6.70 -2.13
C MET A 96 14.98 -6.62 -1.50
N ALA A 97 15.07 -6.68 -0.17
CA ALA A 97 16.35 -6.70 0.53
C ALA A 97 17.24 -7.87 0.09
N GLY A 98 16.67 -9.06 -0.12
CA GLY A 98 17.37 -10.22 -0.64
C GLY A 98 17.92 -10.02 -2.06
N ARG A 99 17.15 -9.38 -2.95
CA ARG A 99 17.59 -9.05 -4.33
C ARG A 99 18.70 -8.01 -4.34
N LEU A 100 18.60 -6.99 -3.48
CA LEU A 100 19.65 -5.97 -3.33
C LEU A 100 20.98 -6.57 -2.83
N ARG A 101 20.92 -7.57 -1.94
CA ARG A 101 22.11 -8.28 -1.43
C ARG A 101 22.86 -9.08 -2.47
N THR A 102 22.14 -9.74 -3.37
CA THR A 102 22.70 -10.79 -4.25
C THR A 102 22.95 -10.32 -5.69
N GLY A 103 22.32 -9.21 -6.10
CA GLY A 103 22.45 -8.67 -7.44
C GLY A 103 23.78 -7.95 -7.68
N ARG A 104 24.32 -8.08 -8.89
CA ARG A 104 25.28 -7.08 -9.42
C ARG A 104 24.55 -5.75 -9.64
N ARG A 105 25.26 -4.62 -9.76
CA ARG A 105 24.65 -3.28 -9.93
C ARG A 105 23.49 -3.22 -10.93
N ARG A 106 23.65 -3.77 -12.13
CA ARG A 106 22.56 -3.85 -13.14
C ARG A 106 21.35 -4.65 -12.65
N GLY A 107 21.57 -5.74 -11.92
CA GLY A 107 20.52 -6.55 -11.30
C GLY A 107 19.85 -5.85 -10.12
N GLN A 108 20.58 -5.04 -9.35
CA GLN A 108 20.03 -4.23 -8.27
C GLN A 108 19.10 -3.14 -8.80
N VAL A 109 19.51 -2.43 -9.85
CA VAL A 109 18.65 -1.45 -10.55
C VAL A 109 17.39 -2.13 -11.08
N LYS A 110 17.55 -3.25 -11.80
CA LYS A 110 16.42 -4.04 -12.30
C LYS A 110 15.51 -4.56 -11.19
N ALA A 111 16.05 -4.86 -10.01
CA ALA A 111 15.23 -5.28 -8.87
C ALA A 111 14.30 -4.16 -8.38
N LEU A 112 14.68 -2.88 -8.52
CA LEU A 112 13.85 -1.74 -8.12
C LEU A 112 12.73 -1.46 -9.13
N GLU A 113 12.92 -1.85 -10.40
CA GLU A 113 11.92 -1.68 -11.45
C GLU A 113 10.64 -2.45 -11.11
N ARG A 114 9.50 -1.78 -11.33
CA ARG A 114 8.21 -2.45 -11.40
C ARG A 114 8.10 -3.09 -12.78
N HIS A 115 7.90 -4.40 -12.80
CA HIS A 115 7.47 -5.10 -14.01
C HIS A 115 5.97 -5.36 -13.90
N GLY A 116 5.24 -5.36 -15.02
CA GLY A 116 3.83 -5.79 -15.06
C GLY A 116 2.76 -4.80 -14.59
N GLN A 117 1.50 -5.19 -14.85
CA GLN A 117 0.29 -4.41 -14.55
C GLN A 117 -0.22 -4.68 -13.13
N CYS A 118 -0.82 -3.68 -12.49
CA CYS A 118 -1.53 -3.88 -11.23
C CYS A 118 -2.72 -4.82 -11.43
N VAL A 119 -2.81 -5.86 -10.60
CA VAL A 119 -3.90 -6.85 -10.60
C VAL A 119 -5.27 -6.18 -10.50
N ILE A 120 -5.45 -5.27 -9.55
CA ILE A 120 -6.71 -4.54 -9.38
C ILE A 120 -7.06 -3.69 -10.62
N CYS A 121 -6.08 -3.00 -11.22
CA CYS A 121 -6.31 -2.28 -12.48
C CYS A 121 -6.73 -3.23 -13.60
N ALA A 122 -6.17 -4.44 -13.66
CA ALA A 122 -6.52 -5.42 -14.69
C ALA A 122 -7.95 -5.94 -14.51
N ASP A 123 -8.37 -6.16 -13.27
CA ASP A 123 -9.71 -6.66 -12.96
C ASP A 123 -10.78 -5.59 -13.15
N VAL A 124 -10.54 -4.36 -12.65
CA VAL A 124 -11.48 -3.22 -12.81
C VAL A 124 -11.63 -2.81 -14.28
N ARG A 125 -10.55 -2.82 -15.07
CA ARG A 125 -10.58 -2.47 -16.50
C ARG A 125 -10.94 -3.65 -17.41
N GLY A 126 -11.02 -4.86 -16.87
CA GLY A 126 -11.16 -6.12 -17.62
C GLY A 126 -12.55 -6.38 -18.23
N GLY A 127 -13.49 -5.46 -18.04
CA GLY A 127 -14.89 -5.63 -18.41
C GLY A 127 -15.64 -6.44 -17.35
N ALA A 128 -16.79 -5.94 -16.92
CA ALA A 128 -17.63 -6.62 -15.93
C ALA A 128 -17.95 -8.05 -16.42
N LEU A 129 -17.69 -9.06 -15.57
CA LEU A 129 -18.19 -10.40 -15.81
C LEU A 129 -19.72 -10.31 -15.87
N ALA A 130 -20.32 -10.67 -17.01
CA ALA A 130 -21.76 -10.62 -17.20
C ALA A 130 -22.46 -11.59 -16.22
N GLY A 131 -23.23 -11.04 -15.27
CA GLY A 131 -24.00 -11.79 -14.28
C GLY A 131 -24.40 -10.94 -13.06
N ILE A 132 -25.30 -11.45 -12.22
CA ILE A 132 -25.61 -10.85 -10.91
C ILE A 132 -24.37 -11.06 -10.01
N LEU A 133 -23.50 -10.05 -9.93
CA LEU A 133 -22.35 -10.05 -9.04
C LEU A 133 -22.81 -9.66 -7.63
N VAL A 134 -23.26 -10.67 -6.89
CA VAL A 134 -23.35 -10.61 -5.43
C VAL A 134 -21.92 -10.59 -4.91
N THR A 135 -21.49 -9.50 -4.24
CA THR A 135 -20.24 -9.52 -3.45
C THR A 135 -20.32 -10.65 -2.43
N HIS A 136 -19.18 -11.08 -1.87
CA HIS A 136 -19.08 -12.28 -1.03
C HIS A 136 -20.07 -12.40 0.17
N ALA A 137 -20.93 -11.40 0.46
CA ALA A 137 -21.92 -11.42 1.52
C ALA A 137 -23.30 -10.79 1.19
N GLY A 138 -23.62 -10.43 -0.07
CA GLY A 138 -24.91 -9.79 -0.39
C GLY A 138 -25.05 -8.36 0.17
N MET A 139 -23.92 -7.70 0.42
CA MET A 139 -23.84 -6.36 0.99
C MET A 139 -24.14 -5.27 -0.06
N ASP A 140 -24.71 -4.16 0.39
CA ASP A 140 -24.95 -2.99 -0.45
C ASP A 140 -23.62 -2.35 -0.85
N LEU A 141 -23.24 -2.52 -2.11
CA LEU A 141 -21.98 -2.02 -2.64
C LEU A 141 -21.90 -0.48 -2.59
N GLN A 142 -23.02 0.24 -2.73
CA GLN A 142 -23.00 1.70 -2.62
C GLN A 142 -22.72 2.13 -1.19
N GLN A 143 -23.31 1.44 -0.21
CA GLN A 143 -23.03 1.69 1.20
C GLN A 143 -21.54 1.44 1.52
N LEU A 144 -21.00 0.28 1.13
CA LEU A 144 -19.57 -0.03 1.32
C LEU A 144 -18.66 0.99 0.65
N THR A 145 -19.05 1.47 -0.54
CA THR A 145 -18.30 2.51 -1.23
C THR A 145 -18.30 3.82 -0.47
N SER A 146 -19.44 4.20 0.10
CA SER A 146 -19.56 5.40 0.94
C SER A 146 -18.68 5.27 2.18
N GLU A 147 -18.80 4.16 2.91
CA GLU A 147 -18.05 3.89 4.14
C GLU A 147 -16.54 3.90 3.90
N ALA A 148 -16.05 3.22 2.86
CA ALA A 148 -14.62 3.21 2.52
C ALA A 148 -14.08 4.61 2.19
N ASN A 149 -14.89 5.44 1.54
CA ASN A 149 -14.52 6.79 1.14
C ASN A 149 -14.57 7.81 2.30
N GLU A 150 -15.16 7.47 3.45
CA GLU A 150 -15.04 8.30 4.66
C GLU A 150 -13.58 8.38 5.13
N MET A 151 -12.81 7.30 4.94
CA MET A 151 -11.40 7.17 5.32
C MET A 151 -11.15 7.62 6.77
N ARG A 152 -12.12 7.39 7.66
CA ARG A 152 -12.10 7.92 9.03
C ARG A 152 -11.01 7.21 9.83
N PHE A 153 -11.07 5.89 9.89
CA PHE A 153 -10.12 5.09 10.68
C PHE A 153 -8.70 5.17 10.11
N THR A 154 -8.58 5.24 8.79
CA THR A 154 -7.32 5.41 8.07
C THR A 154 -6.70 6.77 8.39
N ALA A 155 -7.47 7.85 8.31
CA ALA A 155 -6.99 9.19 8.64
C ALA A 155 -6.61 9.33 10.12
N ASP A 156 -7.40 8.75 11.02
CA ASP A 156 -7.11 8.75 12.46
C ASP A 156 -5.78 8.03 12.75
N TRP A 157 -5.57 6.83 12.19
CA TRP A 157 -4.31 6.10 12.37
C TRP A 157 -3.13 6.86 11.78
N LEU A 158 -3.26 7.38 10.55
CA LEU A 158 -2.20 8.15 9.92
C LEU A 158 -1.82 9.39 10.74
N THR A 159 -2.81 10.08 11.31
CA THR A 159 -2.59 11.25 12.17
C THR A 159 -1.93 10.87 13.49
N GLU A 160 -2.46 9.86 14.18
CA GLU A 160 -1.93 9.34 15.45
C GLU A 160 -0.46 8.92 15.33
N THR A 161 -0.11 8.24 14.23
CA THR A 161 1.25 7.70 14.02
C THR A 161 2.18 8.65 13.28
N ARG A 162 1.71 9.86 12.91
CA ARG A 162 2.48 10.86 12.16
C ARG A 162 3.85 11.18 12.77
N PRO A 163 4.01 11.35 14.09
CA PRO A 163 5.32 11.64 14.66
C PRO A 163 6.38 10.59 14.33
N MET A 164 5.97 9.33 14.12
CA MET A 164 6.88 8.22 13.84
C MET A 164 7.21 8.11 12.34
N TRP A 165 6.21 8.15 11.46
CA TRP A 165 6.46 7.96 10.02
C TRP A 165 6.91 9.24 9.31
N ALA A 166 6.55 10.43 9.78
CA ALA A 166 6.94 11.70 9.16
C ALA A 166 8.48 11.88 9.13
N ALA A 167 9.17 11.32 10.13
CA ALA A 167 10.63 11.32 10.21
C ALA A 167 11.30 10.42 9.16
N THR A 168 10.52 9.65 8.39
CA THR A 168 11.01 8.66 7.41
C THR A 168 10.60 8.96 5.97
N VAL A 169 9.93 10.11 5.75
CA VAL A 169 9.45 10.53 4.43
C VAL A 169 10.61 10.70 3.47
N CYS A 170 10.44 10.19 2.25
CA CYS A 170 11.41 10.36 1.16
C CYS A 170 11.69 11.85 0.90
N PRO A 171 12.96 12.27 0.75
CA PRO A 171 13.31 13.68 0.53
C PRO A 171 12.59 14.33 -0.66
N ASP A 172 12.57 13.66 -1.82
CA ASP A 172 11.90 14.18 -3.03
C ASP A 172 10.38 14.27 -2.85
N CYS A 173 9.76 13.32 -2.15
CA CYS A 173 8.33 13.40 -1.81
C CYS A 173 8.07 14.52 -0.80
N ALA A 174 8.95 14.72 0.19
CA ALA A 174 8.83 15.78 1.16
C ALA A 174 8.90 17.15 0.48
N GLU A 175 9.83 17.34 -0.46
CA GLU A 175 9.96 18.55 -1.28
C GLU A 175 8.69 18.81 -2.11
N ALA A 176 8.21 17.80 -2.84
CA ALA A 176 6.99 17.91 -3.65
C ALA A 176 5.75 18.32 -2.84
N HIS A 177 5.71 17.96 -1.55
CA HIS A 177 4.64 18.31 -0.61
C HIS A 177 5.02 19.44 0.35
N SER A 178 6.12 20.15 0.12
CA SER A 178 6.58 21.26 0.97
C SER A 178 6.64 20.91 2.46
N VAL A 179 7.07 19.69 2.79
CA VAL A 179 7.29 19.18 4.15
C VAL A 179 8.80 19.09 4.40
N ALA A 180 9.24 19.34 5.63
CA ALA A 180 10.65 19.22 5.99
C ALA A 180 11.12 17.76 5.95
N ALA A 181 12.05 17.44 5.05
CA ALA A 181 12.74 16.15 5.05
C ALA A 181 13.70 16.05 6.24
N GLN A 182 13.75 14.88 6.89
CA GLN A 182 14.77 14.62 7.90
C GLN A 182 16.09 14.16 7.25
N PRO A 183 17.25 14.61 7.75
CA PRO A 183 18.54 14.12 7.29
C PRO A 183 18.65 12.60 7.43
N GLY A 184 19.25 11.94 6.44
CA GLY A 184 19.48 10.49 6.48
C GLY A 184 18.27 9.61 6.15
N THR A 185 17.15 10.21 5.72
CA THR A 185 16.00 9.48 5.19
C THR A 185 16.32 8.84 3.84
N LEU A 186 15.76 7.66 3.60
CA LEU A 186 15.94 6.95 2.34
C LEU A 186 14.97 7.45 1.28
N PRO A 187 15.41 7.60 0.02
CA PRO A 187 14.49 7.73 -1.10
C PRO A 187 13.51 6.56 -1.15
N CYS A 188 12.25 6.83 -1.51
CA CYS A 188 11.32 5.76 -1.85
C CYS A 188 11.83 5.05 -3.12
N ARG A 189 11.33 3.84 -3.36
CA ARG A 189 11.75 3.00 -4.49
C ARG A 189 11.71 3.74 -5.83
N ALA A 190 10.65 4.52 -6.09
CA ALA A 190 10.52 5.28 -7.33
C ALA A 190 11.61 6.34 -7.49
N HIS A 191 11.90 7.12 -6.44
CA HIS A 191 12.96 8.13 -6.47
C HIS A 191 14.37 7.53 -6.44
N LEU A 192 14.55 6.37 -5.80
CA LEU A 192 15.81 5.61 -5.88
C LEU A 192 16.09 5.14 -7.32
N LEU A 193 15.03 4.78 -8.07
CA LEU A 193 15.12 4.40 -9.48
C LEU A 193 15.33 5.60 -10.41
N SER A 194 14.74 6.77 -10.11
CA SER A 194 14.88 7.98 -10.93
C SER A 194 16.22 8.70 -10.74
N GLY A 195 16.75 8.71 -9.51
CA GLY A 195 17.96 9.45 -9.14
C GLY A 195 19.29 8.70 -9.36
N LEU A 196 19.34 7.75 -10.30
CA LEU A 196 20.37 6.70 -10.43
C LEU A 196 21.84 7.16 -10.29
N ALA A 197 22.31 7.16 -9.04
CA ALA A 197 23.68 6.88 -8.63
C ALA A 197 23.65 5.98 -7.38
N ILE A 198 23.16 4.74 -7.53
CA ILE A 198 23.13 3.76 -6.44
C ILE A 198 24.57 3.32 -6.14
N SER A 199 25.13 3.85 -5.04
CA SER A 199 26.41 3.41 -4.48
C SER A 199 26.25 2.14 -3.64
N ASP A 200 27.32 1.38 -3.46
CA ASP A 200 27.28 0.15 -2.65
C ASP A 200 26.89 0.44 -1.18
N ALA A 201 27.32 1.59 -0.65
CA ALA A 201 26.90 2.07 0.67
C ALA A 201 25.40 2.37 0.72
N SER A 202 24.85 3.00 -0.32
CA SER A 202 23.41 3.27 -0.44
C SER A 202 22.59 1.98 -0.54
N VAL A 203 23.08 0.96 -1.25
CA VAL A 203 22.44 -0.36 -1.31
C VAL A 203 22.39 -1.00 0.06
N GLU A 204 23.52 -1.03 0.78
CA GLU A 204 23.60 -1.70 2.07
C GLU A 204 22.76 -0.99 3.15
N LEU A 205 22.75 0.34 3.15
CA LEU A 205 21.85 1.13 3.99
C LEU A 205 20.38 0.80 3.68
N THR A 206 20.01 0.85 2.39
CA THR A 206 18.64 0.50 1.95
C THR A 206 18.27 -0.90 2.41
N ARG A 207 19.12 -1.89 2.16
CA ARG A 207 18.89 -3.28 2.54
C ARG A 207 18.65 -3.43 4.04
N THR A 208 19.48 -2.80 4.86
CA THR A 208 19.37 -2.86 6.33
C THR A 208 18.06 -2.24 6.80
N THR A 209 17.73 -1.04 6.30
CA THR A 209 16.47 -0.37 6.65
C THR A 209 15.23 -1.17 6.22
N LEU A 210 15.24 -1.80 5.03
CA LEU A 210 14.12 -2.65 4.59
C LEU A 210 13.95 -3.89 5.46
N MET A 211 15.05 -4.51 5.91
CA MET A 211 14.99 -5.67 6.82
C MET A 211 14.45 -5.29 8.20
N GLU A 212 14.89 -4.16 8.75
CA GLU A 212 14.37 -3.64 10.01
C GLU A 212 12.88 -3.29 9.90
N LEU A 213 12.49 -2.64 8.81
CA LEU A 213 11.11 -2.32 8.52
C LEU A 213 10.26 -3.59 8.39
N ALA A 214 10.75 -4.62 7.70
CA ALA A 214 10.05 -5.91 7.61
C ALA A 214 9.85 -6.54 8.99
N GLY A 215 10.83 -6.41 9.89
CA GLY A 215 10.70 -6.86 11.27
C GLY A 215 9.60 -6.11 12.03
N ARG A 216 9.51 -4.79 11.87
CA ARG A 216 8.45 -3.97 12.48
C ARG A 216 7.07 -4.28 11.91
N VAL A 217 6.94 -4.38 10.58
CA VAL A 217 5.67 -4.72 9.93
C VAL A 217 5.20 -6.10 10.35
N ARG A 218 6.11 -7.08 10.47
CA ARG A 218 5.76 -8.40 10.99
C ARG A 218 5.27 -8.34 12.44
N ALA A 219 5.96 -7.57 13.30
CA ALA A 219 5.52 -7.38 14.68
C ALA A 219 4.13 -6.73 14.76
N LEU A 220 3.82 -5.81 13.84
CA LEU A 220 2.48 -5.26 13.68
C LEU A 220 1.48 -6.35 13.27
N THR A 221 1.78 -7.16 12.24
CA THR A 221 0.93 -8.31 11.86
C THR A 221 0.63 -9.23 13.04
N ASP A 222 1.66 -9.59 13.80
CA ASP A 222 1.51 -10.52 14.94
C ASP A 222 0.63 -9.93 16.05
N SER A 223 0.67 -8.59 16.24
CA SER A 223 -0.17 -7.88 17.21
C SER A 223 -1.65 -7.85 16.88
N MET A 224 -2.00 -8.05 15.60
CA MET A 224 -3.37 -8.03 15.10
C MET A 224 -4.05 -9.41 15.21
N THR A 225 -3.34 -10.43 15.69
CA THR A 225 -3.89 -11.76 15.94
C THR A 225 -4.66 -11.84 17.26
N GLN A 226 -5.47 -12.89 17.46
CA GLN A 226 -6.22 -13.10 18.72
C GLN A 226 -5.33 -13.15 19.97
N SER A 227 -4.09 -13.63 19.82
CA SER A 227 -3.08 -13.68 20.89
C SER A 227 -2.08 -12.51 20.85
N GLY A 228 -2.29 -11.55 19.95
CA GLY A 228 -1.42 -10.42 19.75
C GLY A 228 -1.34 -9.51 20.97
N ARG A 229 -0.15 -8.97 21.24
CA ARG A 229 0.06 -7.98 22.30
C ARG A 229 0.12 -6.57 21.72
N PRO A 230 -0.28 -5.54 22.48
CA PRO A 230 -0.10 -4.15 22.06
C PRO A 230 1.35 -3.87 21.64
N THR A 231 1.48 -3.11 20.57
CA THR A 231 2.73 -2.72 19.93
C THR A 231 3.13 -1.30 20.32
N THR A 232 4.39 -0.95 20.04
CA THR A 232 4.87 0.42 20.21
C THR A 232 4.36 1.32 19.07
N GLU A 233 4.38 2.63 19.28
CA GLU A 233 4.00 3.62 18.25
C GLU A 233 4.82 3.45 16.96
N LEU A 234 6.12 3.15 17.10
CA LEU A 234 7.01 2.91 15.96
C LEU A 234 6.57 1.68 15.14
N VAL A 235 6.12 0.62 15.81
CA VAL A 235 5.57 -0.57 15.13
C VAL A 235 4.23 -0.24 14.49
N ASN A 236 3.36 0.52 15.16
CA ASN A 236 2.08 0.97 14.61
C ASN A 236 2.22 1.85 13.36
N ALA A 237 3.31 2.61 13.24
CA ALA A 237 3.59 3.46 12.07
C ALA A 237 4.23 2.70 10.90
N SER A 238 4.68 1.45 11.12
CA SER A 238 5.55 0.74 10.19
C SER A 238 4.86 0.38 8.87
N TRP A 239 3.56 0.12 8.86
CA TRP A 239 2.81 -0.17 7.64
C TRP A 239 2.80 1.03 6.68
N VAL A 240 2.66 2.25 7.22
CA VAL A 240 2.70 3.50 6.44
C VAL A 240 4.05 3.62 5.73
N GLN A 241 5.14 3.40 6.46
CA GLN A 241 6.49 3.44 5.91
C GLN A 241 6.69 2.38 4.83
N ALA A 242 6.17 1.16 5.04
CA ALA A 242 6.31 0.06 4.09
C ALA A 242 5.58 0.33 2.78
N VAL A 243 4.30 0.72 2.85
CA VAL A 243 3.51 1.06 1.65
C VAL A 243 4.13 2.24 0.92
N SER A 244 4.52 3.28 1.67
CA SER A 244 5.07 4.51 1.09
C SER A 244 6.45 4.30 0.45
N TRP A 245 7.29 3.42 1.01
CA TRP A 245 8.59 3.14 0.39
C TRP A 245 8.43 2.51 -1.00
N PHE A 246 7.49 1.59 -1.19
CA PHE A 246 7.26 1.01 -2.52
C PHE A 246 6.51 1.95 -3.47
N ASN A 247 5.60 2.78 -2.97
CA ASN A 247 4.58 3.45 -3.78
C ASN A 247 4.61 4.97 -3.76
N GLY A 248 5.50 5.58 -2.98
CA GLY A 248 5.52 7.02 -2.74
C GLY A 248 4.66 7.46 -1.55
N TRP A 249 4.88 8.69 -1.12
CA TRP A 249 4.32 9.25 0.12
C TRP A 249 3.11 10.16 -0.10
N ASP A 250 2.61 10.28 -1.33
CA ASP A 250 1.58 11.26 -1.69
C ASP A 250 0.29 11.12 -0.87
N PHE A 251 -0.19 9.89 -0.68
CA PHE A 251 -1.41 9.62 0.06
C PHE A 251 -1.33 10.03 1.54
N PRO A 252 -0.38 9.53 2.36
CA PRO A 252 -0.33 9.89 3.79
C PRO A 252 -0.01 11.38 4.00
N LEU A 253 0.79 11.99 3.11
CA LEU A 253 1.08 13.43 3.18
C LEU A 253 -0.16 14.27 2.84
N THR A 254 -0.92 13.90 1.81
CA THR A 254 -2.16 14.60 1.43
C THR A 254 -3.24 14.42 2.49
N LEU A 255 -3.45 13.20 3.00
CA LEU A 255 -4.55 12.92 3.92
C LEU A 255 -4.37 13.60 5.30
N THR A 256 -3.13 13.84 5.72
CA THR A 256 -2.81 14.48 7.01
C THR A 256 -2.49 15.98 6.90
N ARG A 257 -2.63 16.58 5.72
CA ARG A 257 -2.39 18.02 5.49
C ARG A 257 -3.53 18.93 5.98
N SER A 258 -4.68 18.37 6.37
CA SER A 258 -5.91 19.14 6.66
C SER A 258 -6.56 18.81 8.00
N SER A 259 -5.80 18.28 8.95
CA SER A 259 -6.21 18.05 10.35
C SER A 259 -5.45 18.97 11.28
#